data_AF-A0A2N2WJ46-F1
#
_entry.id   AF-A0A2N2WJ46-F1
#
_cell.length_a   1.000
_cell.length_b   1.000
_cell.length_c   1.000
_cell.angle_alpha   90.00
_cell.angle_beta   90.00
_cell.angle_gamma   90.00
#
_symmetry.space_group_name_H-M   'P 1'
#
loop_
_entity.id
_entity.type
_entity.pdbx_description
1 polymer ?
#
loop_
_entity_poly.entity_id
_entity_poly.type
_entity_poly.pdbx_seq_one_letter_code
_entity_poly.pdbx_strand_id
1 'polypeptide(L)'
;MRLLFYSLILAIALSACNWINPSEEIPSYVRIDSISFSATGTQGTASQSIVDAWVYIDGENAGVYELPCTFPVLKTGNCRIQVFPGIKLDGISATRAIYPFMKSWEGNFDLLENSITIISPAVTYAGNLEFEVIEDFESGGITFSETVYSDTILMRSSDPGEVFEGGYSGKIVVDTDHPLADVKSNDAFLLPQGGAYNFLELNFKTDVAVGVGVIANDGTQSVYHPVVGLNPTTTWKKIYINLSPVVSRETSSYSFYVFFRINLPDDMSVATFSVDNIKLIHVQ
;
A
#
# COMPACT_ATOMS: atom_id res chain seq x y z
N MET A 1 41.74 -53.45 32.06
CA MET A 1 41.55 -52.02 32.42
C MET A 1 41.24 -51.12 31.22
N ARG A 2 42.08 -51.07 30.16
CA ARG A 2 41.81 -50.21 28.97
C ARG A 2 40.46 -50.51 28.27
N LEU A 3 40.13 -51.78 28.03
CA LEU A 3 38.85 -52.19 27.43
C LEU A 3 37.62 -51.80 28.27
N LEU A 4 37.74 -51.80 29.60
CA LEU A 4 36.70 -51.37 30.53
C LEU A 4 36.49 -49.85 30.51
N PHE A 5 37.58 -49.10 30.29
CA PHE A 5 37.54 -47.64 30.18
C PHE A 5 36.88 -47.19 28.86
N TYR A 6 37.18 -47.86 27.73
CA TYR A 6 36.53 -47.58 26.45
C TYR A 6 35.04 -47.95 26.43
N SER A 7 34.65 -49.04 27.11
CA SER A 7 33.24 -49.42 27.24
C SER A 7 32.46 -48.46 28.14
N LEU A 8 33.09 -47.93 29.19
CA LEU A 8 32.48 -46.90 30.04
C LEU A 8 32.29 -45.56 29.30
N ILE A 9 33.28 -45.12 28.50
CA ILE A 9 33.16 -43.90 27.68
C ILE A 9 32.07 -44.05 26.62
N LEU A 10 31.94 -45.22 25.99
CA LEU A 10 30.91 -45.49 24.99
C LEU A 10 29.50 -45.51 25.62
N ALA A 11 29.36 -46.06 26.83
CA ALA A 11 28.08 -46.05 27.55
C ALA A 11 27.62 -44.63 27.92
N ILE A 12 28.55 -43.74 28.31
CA ILE A 12 28.26 -42.32 28.61
C ILE A 12 27.90 -41.57 27.32
N ALA A 13 28.59 -41.84 26.20
CA ALA A 13 28.29 -41.21 24.92
C ALA A 13 26.90 -41.61 24.35
N LEU A 14 26.46 -42.85 24.59
CA LEU A 14 25.15 -43.34 24.14
C LEU A 14 23.97 -42.87 25.00
N SER A 15 24.23 -42.42 26.24
CA SER A 15 23.20 -41.89 27.16
C SER A 15 23.10 -40.36 27.15
N ALA A 16 24.07 -39.66 26.54
CA ALA A 16 24.05 -38.20 26.40
C ALA A 16 22.98 -37.69 25.42
N CYS A 17 22.47 -38.51 24.49
CA CYS A 17 21.46 -38.06 23.51
C CYS A 17 20.08 -37.73 24.10
N ASN A 18 19.74 -38.26 25.29
CA ASN A 18 18.44 -38.00 25.93
C ASN A 18 18.49 -36.97 27.07
N TRP A 19 19.67 -36.44 27.40
CA TRP A 19 19.80 -35.41 28.45
C TRP A 19 19.44 -34.01 27.93
N ILE A 20 19.58 -33.78 26.63
CA ILE A 20 19.31 -32.51 25.95
C ILE A 20 18.12 -32.69 25.01
N ASN A 21 16.95 -32.99 25.56
CA ASN A 21 15.69 -33.00 24.82
C ASN A 21 14.64 -32.20 25.60
N PRO A 22 14.68 -30.85 25.54
CA PRO A 22 13.64 -30.03 26.14
C PRO A 22 12.28 -30.43 25.54
N SER A 23 11.21 -30.30 26.33
CA SER A 23 9.85 -30.55 25.81
C SER A 23 9.58 -29.63 24.62
N GLU A 24 9.19 -30.20 23.49
CA GLU A 24 8.71 -29.41 22.35
C GLU A 24 7.42 -28.68 22.75
N GLU A 25 7.42 -27.36 22.63
CA GLU A 25 6.21 -26.56 22.84
C GLU A 25 5.22 -26.84 21.71
N ILE A 26 4.00 -27.23 22.07
CA ILE A 26 2.94 -27.48 21.10
C ILE A 26 2.37 -26.11 20.68
N PRO A 27 2.48 -25.71 19.40
CA PRO A 27 2.00 -24.40 18.98
C PRO A 27 0.47 -24.34 19.00
N SER A 28 -0.05 -23.14 19.24
CA SER A 28 -1.37 -22.73 18.76
C SER A 28 -1.25 -22.16 17.34
N TYR A 29 -2.36 -21.98 16.64
CA TYR A 29 -2.37 -21.41 15.29
C TYR A 29 -3.37 -20.26 15.20
N VAL A 30 -3.01 -19.23 14.43
CA VAL A 30 -3.91 -18.13 14.10
C VAL A 30 -4.11 -18.08 12.60
N ARG A 31 -5.36 -17.89 12.18
CA ARG A 31 -5.73 -17.74 10.77
C ARG A 31 -6.37 -16.39 10.52
N ILE A 32 -5.92 -15.73 9.45
CA ILE A 32 -6.44 -14.46 8.96
C ILE A 32 -6.76 -14.63 7.47
N ASP A 33 -8.04 -14.60 7.12
CA ASP A 33 -8.44 -14.73 5.72
C ASP A 33 -8.30 -13.41 4.95
N SER A 34 -8.64 -12.29 5.58
CA SER A 34 -8.51 -10.95 5.02
C SER A 34 -8.53 -9.90 6.12
N ILE A 35 -8.14 -8.67 5.78
CA ILE A 35 -8.33 -7.49 6.62
C ILE A 35 -9.39 -6.62 5.96
N SER A 36 -10.50 -6.42 6.65
CA SER A 36 -11.57 -5.53 6.17
C SER A 36 -11.20 -4.07 6.44
N PHE A 37 -11.58 -3.19 5.52
CA PHE A 37 -11.31 -1.75 5.63
C PHE A 37 -12.61 -0.96 5.43
N SER A 38 -12.77 0.11 6.20
CA SER A 38 -13.84 1.09 5.99
C SER A 38 -13.32 2.52 6.05
N ALA A 39 -13.95 3.37 5.23
CA ALA A 39 -13.71 4.80 5.15
C ALA A 39 -15.04 5.55 5.33
N THR A 40 -14.98 6.78 5.85
CA THR A 40 -16.16 7.68 5.91
C THR A 40 -16.33 8.43 4.59
N GLY A 41 -17.50 9.03 4.35
CA GLY A 41 -17.74 9.81 3.12
C GLY A 41 -16.72 10.95 2.90
N THR A 42 -16.23 11.56 3.98
CA THR A 42 -15.18 12.59 3.95
C THR A 42 -13.77 12.05 3.70
N GLN A 43 -13.62 10.73 3.52
CA GLN A 43 -12.36 10.04 3.25
C GLN A 43 -12.36 9.36 1.88
N GLY A 44 -13.44 9.51 1.09
CA GLY A 44 -13.62 8.87 -0.22
C GLY A 44 -13.90 7.36 -0.13
N THR A 45 -13.65 6.62 -1.22
CA THR A 45 -13.91 5.17 -1.33
C THR A 45 -13.26 4.33 -0.21
N ALA A 46 -13.88 3.18 0.10
CA ALA A 46 -13.27 2.12 0.91
C ALA A 46 -12.43 1.12 0.06
N SER A 47 -12.12 1.43 -1.21
CA SER A 47 -11.25 0.60 -2.04
C SER A 47 -9.83 0.49 -1.45
N GLN A 48 -9.33 -0.75 -1.37
CA GLN A 48 -8.09 -1.09 -0.67
C GLN A 48 -7.33 -2.23 -1.37
N SER A 49 -6.01 -2.30 -1.12
CA SER A 49 -5.16 -3.44 -1.52
C SER A 49 -4.16 -3.79 -0.40
N ILE A 50 -4.73 -4.18 0.74
CA ILE A 50 -4.06 -4.80 1.88
C ILE A 50 -3.79 -6.25 1.51
N VAL A 51 -2.51 -6.61 1.44
CA VAL A 51 -2.05 -7.94 1.02
C VAL A 51 -1.31 -8.68 2.11
N ASP A 52 -0.84 -7.98 3.15
CA ASP A 52 -0.07 -8.56 4.24
C ASP A 52 -0.67 -8.21 5.60
N ALA A 53 -0.46 -9.10 6.58
CA ALA A 53 -0.72 -8.89 7.99
C ALA A 53 0.61 -8.86 8.75
N TRP A 54 0.93 -7.71 9.35
CA TRP A 54 2.03 -7.57 10.30
C TRP A 54 1.50 -7.82 11.70
N VAL A 55 1.89 -8.95 12.29
CA VAL A 55 1.27 -9.47 13.50
C VAL A 55 2.19 -9.30 14.70
N TYR A 56 1.62 -8.83 15.80
CA TYR A 56 2.24 -8.78 17.12
C TYR A 56 1.39 -9.56 18.12
N ILE A 57 2.04 -10.34 18.99
CA ILE A 57 1.41 -11.12 20.05
C ILE A 57 1.98 -10.66 21.40
N ASP A 58 1.13 -10.09 22.25
CA ASP A 58 1.49 -9.43 23.52
C ASP A 58 2.56 -8.35 23.37
N GLY A 59 2.54 -7.64 22.23
CA GLY A 59 3.49 -6.58 21.90
C GLY A 59 4.80 -7.06 21.26
N GLU A 60 5.01 -8.37 21.12
CA GLU A 60 6.18 -8.94 20.45
C GLU A 60 5.89 -9.21 18.97
N ASN A 61 6.83 -8.91 18.08
CA ASN A 61 6.68 -9.17 16.65
C ASN A 61 6.61 -10.69 16.41
N ALA A 62 5.49 -11.16 15.87
CA ALA A 62 5.31 -12.56 15.50
C ALA A 62 5.73 -12.82 14.04
N GLY A 63 5.50 -11.84 13.16
CA GLY A 63 5.95 -11.89 11.78
C GLY A 63 5.10 -11.08 10.82
N VAL A 64 5.39 -11.25 9.54
CA VAL A 64 4.67 -10.66 8.41
C VAL A 64 4.18 -11.77 7.52
N TYR A 65 2.88 -11.80 7.25
CA TYR A 65 2.24 -12.91 6.53
C TYR A 65 1.39 -12.39 5.37
N GLU A 66 1.59 -12.93 4.18
CA GLU A 66 0.76 -12.64 3.01
C GLU A 66 -0.62 -13.30 3.15
N LEU A 67 -1.68 -12.53 2.91
CA LEU A 67 -3.07 -12.94 3.08
C LEU A 67 -3.58 -13.75 1.88
N PRO A 68 -4.46 -14.76 2.10
CA PRO A 68 -4.85 -15.32 3.39
C PRO A 68 -3.73 -16.14 4.03
N CYS A 69 -3.59 -16.09 5.36
CA CYS A 69 -2.51 -16.77 6.08
C CYS A 69 -2.99 -17.61 7.25
N THR A 70 -2.21 -18.65 7.58
CA THR A 70 -2.27 -19.37 8.85
C THR A 70 -0.85 -19.53 9.36
N PHE A 71 -0.58 -19.15 10.60
CA PHE A 71 0.76 -19.17 11.18
C PHE A 71 0.77 -19.73 12.61
N PRO A 72 1.87 -20.38 13.02
CA PRO A 72 2.00 -20.89 14.38
C PRO A 72 2.30 -19.77 15.37
N VAL A 73 1.80 -19.94 16.60
CA VAL A 73 2.09 -19.08 17.75
C VAL A 73 2.55 -19.98 18.90
N LEU A 74 3.78 -19.78 19.38
CA LEU A 74 4.37 -20.52 20.51
C LEU A 74 3.88 -19.95 21.86
N LYS A 75 2.58 -19.68 21.96
CA LYS A 75 1.91 -19.19 23.17
C LYS A 75 0.52 -19.82 23.26
N THR A 76 0.05 -20.02 24.48
CA THR A 76 -1.29 -20.50 24.81
C THR A 76 -1.90 -19.68 25.93
N GLY A 77 -3.22 -19.77 26.08
CA GLY A 77 -3.99 -18.92 26.98
C GLY A 77 -4.37 -17.58 26.33
N ASN A 78 -4.86 -16.66 27.16
CA ASN A 78 -5.31 -15.34 26.71
C ASN A 78 -4.14 -14.44 26.27
N CYS A 79 -4.05 -14.17 24.97
CA CYS A 79 -3.03 -13.33 24.35
C CYS A 79 -3.67 -12.12 23.65
N ARG A 80 -3.01 -10.95 23.69
CA ARG A 80 -3.37 -9.78 22.89
C ARG A 80 -2.74 -9.91 21.51
N ILE A 81 -3.59 -9.97 20.48
CA ILE A 81 -3.17 -9.97 19.07
C ILE A 81 -3.38 -8.58 18.49
N GLN A 82 -2.34 -8.04 17.87
CA GLN A 82 -2.39 -6.79 17.12
C GLN A 82 -1.98 -7.05 15.66
N VAL A 83 -2.76 -6.51 14.73
CA VAL A 83 -2.56 -6.70 13.28
C VAL A 83 -2.48 -5.34 12.60
N PHE A 84 -1.36 -5.06 11.97
CA PHE A 84 -1.19 -3.89 11.11
C PHE A 84 -1.39 -4.29 9.64
N PRO A 85 -2.15 -3.50 8.86
CA PRO A 85 -2.37 -3.76 7.44
C PRO A 85 -1.12 -3.43 6.63
N GLY A 86 -0.65 -4.40 5.85
CA GLY A 86 0.49 -4.26 4.94
C GLY A 86 0.07 -4.13 3.48
N ILE A 87 0.77 -3.29 2.75
CA ILE A 87 0.54 -2.96 1.33
C ILE A 87 1.80 -3.19 0.50
N LYS A 88 1.64 -3.23 -0.84
CA LYS A 88 2.74 -3.08 -1.79
C LYS A 88 3.04 -1.60 -2.02
N LEU A 89 4.16 -1.12 -1.48
CA LEU A 89 4.59 0.26 -1.61
C LEU A 89 4.96 0.56 -3.07
N ASP A 90 4.42 1.66 -3.62
CA ASP A 90 4.65 2.09 -5.01
C ASP A 90 4.33 1.00 -6.05
N GLY A 91 3.46 0.04 -5.71
CA GLY A 91 3.11 -1.09 -6.56
C GLY A 91 4.22 -2.13 -6.74
N ILE A 92 5.32 -2.03 -6.00
CA ILE A 92 6.47 -2.93 -6.11
C ILE A 92 6.24 -4.17 -5.23
N SER A 93 6.08 -5.35 -5.83
CA SER A 93 5.78 -6.59 -5.09
C SER A 93 6.84 -6.99 -4.04
N ALA A 94 8.10 -6.59 -4.24
CA ALA A 94 9.19 -6.86 -3.30
C ALA A 94 9.24 -5.84 -2.15
N THR A 95 8.54 -4.71 -2.26
CA THR A 95 8.55 -3.62 -1.28
C THR A 95 7.24 -3.62 -0.52
N ARG A 96 7.17 -4.40 0.57
CA ARG A 96 5.99 -4.51 1.43
C ARG A 96 6.19 -3.67 2.68
N ALA A 97 5.17 -2.92 3.10
CA ALA A 97 5.25 -2.04 4.26
C ALA A 97 3.91 -1.96 4.98
N ILE A 98 3.95 -1.68 6.29
CA ILE A 98 2.76 -1.23 7.03
C ILE A 98 2.28 0.08 6.41
N TYR A 99 0.99 0.18 6.10
CA TYR A 99 0.44 1.44 5.61
C TYR A 99 0.29 2.43 6.77
N PRO A 100 1.00 3.58 6.77
CA PRO A 100 1.10 4.44 7.95
C PRO A 100 -0.22 5.13 8.32
N PHE A 101 -1.19 5.17 7.41
CA PHE A 101 -2.45 5.89 7.60
C PHE A 101 -3.61 5.01 8.03
N MET A 102 -3.43 3.70 8.21
CA MET A 102 -4.45 2.82 8.78
C MET A 102 -4.14 2.47 10.23
N LYS A 103 -5.16 2.41 11.08
CA LYS A 103 -5.02 1.92 12.45
C LYS A 103 -4.79 0.42 12.45
N SER A 104 -3.96 -0.05 13.37
CA SER A 104 -3.92 -1.48 13.69
C SER A 104 -5.25 -1.94 14.29
N TRP A 105 -5.62 -3.17 13.99
CA TRP A 105 -6.66 -3.87 14.72
C TRP A 105 -6.06 -4.59 15.93
N GLU A 106 -6.83 -4.71 17.01
CA GLU A 106 -6.42 -5.41 18.22
C GLU A 106 -7.57 -6.24 18.81
N GLY A 107 -7.24 -7.38 19.41
CA GLY A 107 -8.18 -8.19 20.16
C GLY A 107 -7.48 -9.15 21.13
N ASN A 108 -8.22 -9.64 22.13
CA ASN A 108 -7.73 -10.65 23.07
C ASN A 108 -8.37 -12.00 22.72
N PHE A 109 -7.55 -13.05 22.62
CA PHE A 109 -7.99 -14.38 22.24
C PHE A 109 -7.36 -15.42 23.15
N ASP A 110 -8.16 -16.41 23.54
CA ASP A 110 -7.68 -17.59 24.23
C ASP A 110 -7.13 -18.59 23.20
N LEU A 111 -5.81 -18.77 23.19
CA LEU A 111 -5.12 -19.64 22.26
C LEU A 111 -4.98 -21.05 22.85
N LEU A 112 -5.51 -22.04 22.13
CA LEU A 112 -5.46 -23.45 22.53
C LEU A 112 -4.39 -24.20 21.73
N GLU A 113 -3.65 -25.09 22.41
CA GLU A 113 -2.66 -25.95 21.76
C GLU A 113 -3.29 -26.75 20.63
N ASN A 114 -2.56 -26.91 19.52
CA ASN A 114 -2.97 -27.72 18.37
C ASN A 114 -4.36 -27.32 17.79
N SER A 115 -4.74 -26.06 17.96
CA SER A 115 -6.03 -25.50 17.51
C SER A 115 -5.81 -24.23 16.69
N ILE A 116 -6.74 -23.96 15.77
CA ILE A 116 -6.72 -22.76 14.91
C ILE A 116 -7.74 -21.76 15.43
N THR A 117 -7.26 -20.60 15.86
CA THR A 117 -8.07 -19.42 16.17
C THR A 117 -8.21 -18.58 14.92
N ILE A 118 -9.44 -18.42 14.42
CA ILE A 118 -9.75 -17.56 13.26
C ILE A 118 -10.05 -16.16 13.78
N ILE A 119 -9.37 -15.16 13.22
CA ILE A 119 -9.61 -13.75 13.50
C ILE A 119 -9.96 -13.00 12.22
N SER A 120 -10.80 -11.97 12.36
CA SER A 120 -11.27 -11.14 11.24
C SER A 120 -10.98 -9.66 11.52
N PRO A 121 -9.74 -9.20 11.29
CA PRO A 121 -9.38 -7.81 11.53
C PRO A 121 -10.22 -6.84 10.69
N ALA A 122 -10.60 -5.73 11.33
CA ALA A 122 -11.29 -4.63 10.70
C ALA A 122 -10.56 -3.32 11.04
N VAL A 123 -10.12 -2.60 10.01
CA VAL A 123 -9.31 -1.39 10.14
C VAL A 123 -9.97 -0.19 9.48
N THR A 124 -9.58 0.99 9.95
CA THR A 124 -10.03 2.30 9.45
C THR A 124 -8.81 3.19 9.31
N TYR A 125 -8.97 4.34 8.67
CA TYR A 125 -7.93 5.38 8.70
C TYR A 125 -7.60 5.83 10.15
N ALA A 126 -6.37 6.26 10.36
CA ALA A 126 -5.91 6.89 11.59
C ALA A 126 -6.69 8.19 11.88
N GLY A 127 -6.72 8.60 13.15
CA GLY A 127 -7.16 9.96 13.48
C GLY A 127 -6.03 10.94 13.15
N ASN A 128 -6.36 12.19 12.77
CA ASN A 128 -5.41 13.26 12.44
C ASN A 128 -4.72 13.11 11.07
N LEU A 129 -5.51 12.78 10.05
CA LEU A 129 -5.08 12.81 8.66
C LEU A 129 -5.77 13.97 7.95
N GLU A 130 -5.03 14.64 7.07
CA GLU A 130 -5.59 15.56 6.09
C GLU A 130 -5.75 14.86 4.75
N PHE A 131 -6.88 15.13 4.09
CA PHE A 131 -7.19 14.67 2.73
C PHE A 131 -7.24 15.90 1.83
N GLU A 132 -6.08 16.30 1.31
CA GLU A 132 -5.91 17.49 0.47
C GLU A 132 -6.72 17.41 -0.83
N VAL A 133 -6.89 16.19 -1.35
CA VAL A 133 -7.70 15.90 -2.53
C VAL A 133 -8.46 14.61 -2.29
N ILE A 134 -9.73 14.60 -2.68
CA ILE A 134 -10.54 13.41 -2.90
C ILE A 134 -11.24 13.61 -4.24
N GLU A 135 -10.77 12.92 -5.28
CA GLU A 135 -11.34 12.98 -6.62
C GLU A 135 -11.90 11.61 -6.99
N ASP A 136 -13.22 11.51 -6.96
CA ASP A 136 -14.02 10.34 -7.33
C ASP A 136 -14.74 10.52 -8.68
N PHE A 137 -14.53 11.66 -9.37
CA PHE A 137 -15.14 12.00 -10.64
C PHE A 137 -16.68 12.05 -10.63
N GLU A 138 -17.33 12.04 -9.48
CA GLU A 138 -18.79 12.12 -9.37
C GLU A 138 -19.29 13.57 -9.43
N SER A 139 -18.42 14.52 -9.05
CA SER A 139 -18.70 15.95 -9.07
C SER A 139 -18.61 16.56 -10.47
N GLY A 140 -19.26 17.71 -10.68
CA GLY A 140 -19.31 18.40 -11.97
C GLY A 140 -17.94 18.91 -12.48
N GLY A 141 -17.01 19.24 -11.56
CA GLY A 141 -15.65 19.67 -11.89
C GLY A 141 -14.62 18.57 -11.64
N ILE A 142 -13.49 18.64 -12.35
CA ILE A 142 -12.33 17.77 -12.16
C ILE A 142 -11.22 18.58 -11.47
N THR A 143 -10.62 18.03 -10.43
CA THR A 143 -9.55 18.64 -9.62
C THR A 143 -8.16 18.63 -10.28
N PHE A 144 -8.09 18.15 -11.52
CA PHE A 144 -6.89 18.09 -12.35
C PHE A 144 -7.16 18.72 -13.71
N SER A 145 -6.16 19.41 -14.25
CA SER A 145 -6.19 20.06 -15.57
C SER A 145 -4.86 19.86 -16.31
N GLU A 146 -4.92 20.04 -17.63
CA GLU A 146 -3.78 19.97 -18.51
C GLU A 146 -2.76 21.08 -18.23
N THR A 147 -1.49 20.76 -18.42
CA THR A 147 -0.42 21.75 -18.45
C THR A 147 -0.18 22.24 -19.86
N VAL A 148 0.68 23.26 -19.99
CA VAL A 148 1.14 23.79 -21.29
C VAL A 148 1.90 22.77 -22.14
N TYR A 149 2.27 21.61 -21.57
CA TYR A 149 2.96 20.54 -22.29
C TYR A 149 2.01 19.46 -22.82
N SER A 150 0.73 19.55 -22.51
CA SER A 150 -0.26 18.53 -22.87
C SER A 150 -0.88 18.82 -24.23
N ASP A 151 -1.04 17.79 -25.07
CA ASP A 151 -1.77 17.88 -26.34
C ASP A 151 -3.22 17.40 -26.22
N THR A 152 -3.55 16.78 -25.09
CA THR A 152 -4.89 16.25 -24.77
C THR A 152 -5.24 16.54 -23.30
N ILE A 153 -6.44 16.16 -22.86
CA ILE A 153 -6.98 16.50 -21.54
C ILE A 153 -7.40 15.26 -20.76
N LEU A 154 -7.54 15.43 -19.43
CA LEU A 154 -8.29 14.52 -18.58
C LEU A 154 -9.78 14.81 -18.69
N MET A 155 -10.56 13.81 -19.07
CA MET A 155 -12.02 13.90 -19.20
C MET A 155 -12.71 12.88 -18.30
N ARG A 156 -14.00 13.10 -18.03
CA ARG A 156 -14.86 12.13 -17.35
C ARG A 156 -15.39 11.12 -18.36
N SER A 157 -15.32 9.83 -18.02
CA SER A 157 -16.01 8.76 -18.75
C SER A 157 -17.13 8.19 -17.88
N SER A 158 -18.25 7.85 -18.53
CA SER A 158 -19.36 7.09 -17.93
C SER A 158 -19.58 5.77 -18.67
N ASP A 159 -18.62 5.34 -19.49
CA ASP A 159 -18.69 4.03 -20.15
C ASP A 159 -18.54 2.93 -19.08
N PRO A 160 -19.48 1.98 -18.96
CA PRO A 160 -19.40 0.90 -17.97
C PRO A 160 -18.09 0.10 -18.00
N GLY A 161 -17.41 0.00 -19.16
CA GLY A 161 -16.11 -0.68 -19.27
C GLY A 161 -14.94 0.14 -18.71
N GLU A 162 -15.17 1.41 -18.42
CA GLU A 162 -14.17 2.42 -18.04
C GLU A 162 -14.46 3.06 -16.68
N VAL A 163 -15.57 2.71 -16.02
CA VAL A 163 -15.87 3.14 -14.65
C VAL A 163 -15.36 2.09 -13.66
N PHE A 164 -14.74 2.53 -12.56
CA PHE A 164 -14.31 1.62 -11.48
C PHE A 164 -15.40 1.47 -10.42
N GLU A 165 -15.82 2.59 -9.83
CA GLU A 165 -16.89 2.68 -8.83
C GLU A 165 -17.81 3.87 -9.19
N GLY A 166 -19.04 3.89 -8.69
CA GLY A 166 -19.94 5.02 -8.92
C GLY A 166 -20.50 5.09 -10.34
N GLY A 167 -20.64 6.31 -10.86
CA GLY A 167 -21.15 6.59 -12.21
C GLY A 167 -20.08 7.04 -13.20
N TYR A 168 -18.91 7.47 -12.72
CA TYR A 168 -17.89 8.10 -13.55
C TYR A 168 -16.46 7.70 -13.15
N SER A 169 -15.52 7.93 -14.05
CA SER A 169 -14.08 7.87 -13.78
C SER A 169 -13.35 8.92 -14.63
N GLY A 170 -12.09 9.16 -14.30
CA GLY A 170 -11.17 9.93 -15.12
C GLY A 170 -10.61 9.09 -16.27
N LYS A 171 -10.46 9.70 -17.44
CA LYS A 171 -9.89 9.10 -18.64
C LYS A 171 -9.02 10.08 -19.40
N ILE A 172 -7.85 9.61 -19.81
CA ILE A 172 -6.96 10.26 -20.78
C ILE A 172 -6.80 9.30 -21.97
N VAL A 173 -6.89 9.85 -23.18
CA VAL A 173 -6.58 9.12 -24.43
C VAL A 173 -5.50 9.88 -25.15
N VAL A 174 -4.42 9.19 -25.49
CA VAL A 174 -3.36 9.66 -26.37
C VAL A 174 -3.41 8.89 -27.69
N ASP A 175 -3.17 9.57 -28.80
CA ASP A 175 -3.16 9.01 -30.15
C ASP A 175 -2.02 9.64 -30.98
N THR A 176 -1.89 9.27 -32.25
CA THR A 176 -0.80 9.76 -33.09
C THR A 176 -0.85 11.26 -33.36
N ASP A 177 -2.03 11.89 -33.22
CA ASP A 177 -2.20 13.33 -33.40
C ASP A 177 -1.97 14.09 -32.07
N HIS A 178 -2.25 13.45 -30.93
CA HIS A 178 -2.07 13.97 -29.57
C HIS A 178 -1.32 12.95 -28.70
N PRO A 179 0.01 12.80 -28.88
CA PRO A 179 0.76 11.68 -28.31
C PRO A 179 1.14 11.87 -26.84
N LEU A 180 0.94 13.05 -26.26
CA LEU A 180 1.35 13.40 -24.91
C LEU A 180 0.17 14.01 -24.13
N ALA A 181 -0.06 13.47 -22.94
CA ALA A 181 -0.82 14.18 -21.92
C ALA A 181 0.05 14.44 -20.69
N ASP A 182 -0.01 15.68 -20.20
CA ASP A 182 0.57 16.09 -18.94
C ASP A 182 -0.48 16.86 -18.16
N VAL A 183 -0.99 16.23 -17.10
CA VAL A 183 -2.05 16.82 -16.26
C VAL A 183 -1.54 16.96 -14.84
N LYS A 184 -1.97 18.01 -14.16
CA LYS A 184 -1.63 18.26 -12.76
C LYS A 184 -2.86 18.68 -11.96
N SER A 185 -2.76 18.59 -10.63
CA SER A 185 -3.78 19.13 -9.75
C SER A 185 -3.98 20.62 -10.00
N ASN A 186 -5.22 21.09 -9.88
CA ASN A 186 -5.57 22.51 -10.03
C ASN A 186 -4.97 23.34 -8.88
N ASP A 187 -5.03 22.77 -7.68
CA ASP A 187 -4.49 23.36 -6.46
C ASP A 187 -3.05 22.89 -6.20
N ALA A 188 -2.30 23.76 -5.54
CA ALA A 188 -0.99 23.46 -4.98
C ALA A 188 -1.14 23.18 -3.49
N PHE A 189 -0.49 22.12 -3.00
CA PHE A 189 -0.64 21.63 -1.63
C PHE A 189 0.57 21.96 -0.76
N LEU A 190 0.32 22.27 0.51
CA LEU A 190 1.34 22.54 1.51
C LEU A 190 1.69 21.23 2.24
N LEU A 191 2.43 20.36 1.55
CA LEU A 191 2.73 19.03 2.07
C LEU A 191 3.79 19.08 3.19
N PRO A 192 3.59 18.38 4.33
CA PRO A 192 4.56 18.35 5.42
C PRO A 192 5.87 17.69 4.96
N GLN A 193 6.99 18.33 5.30
CA GLN A 193 8.34 17.91 4.95
C GLN A 193 9.05 17.25 6.14
N GLY A 194 10.36 17.01 6.05
CA GLY A 194 11.17 16.55 7.18
C GLY A 194 10.94 15.08 7.57
N GLY A 195 10.50 14.24 6.63
CA GLY A 195 10.23 12.82 6.86
C GLY A 195 8.79 12.50 7.24
N ALA A 196 7.91 13.50 7.31
CA ALA A 196 6.47 13.28 7.45
C ALA A 196 5.91 12.46 6.26
N TYR A 197 4.95 11.59 6.56
CA TYR A 197 4.33 10.76 5.55
C TYR A 197 3.39 11.56 4.65
N ASN A 198 3.55 11.37 3.35
CA ASN A 198 2.73 11.92 2.28
C ASN A 198 2.46 10.80 1.26
N PHE A 199 1.20 10.45 1.05
CA PHE A 199 0.82 9.39 0.11
C PHE A 199 -0.22 9.86 -0.89
N LEU A 200 -0.08 9.37 -2.11
CA LEU A 200 -1.12 9.39 -3.11
C LEU A 200 -1.73 7.99 -3.20
N GLU A 201 -3.03 7.87 -2.98
CA GLU A 201 -3.79 6.67 -3.30
C GLU A 201 -4.59 6.88 -4.58
N LEU A 202 -4.71 5.85 -5.41
CA LEU A 202 -5.62 5.88 -6.57
C LEU A 202 -5.97 4.48 -7.05
N ASN A 203 -7.08 4.40 -7.77
CA ASN A 203 -7.44 3.26 -8.60
C ASN A 203 -7.09 3.58 -10.04
N PHE A 204 -6.46 2.66 -10.77
CA PHE A 204 -6.09 2.88 -12.17
C PHE A 204 -6.22 1.64 -13.05
N LYS A 205 -6.36 1.90 -14.35
CA LYS A 205 -6.23 0.95 -15.45
C LYS A 205 -5.54 1.65 -16.61
N THR A 206 -4.56 1.03 -17.25
CA THR A 206 -3.83 1.71 -18.34
C THR A 206 -3.21 0.75 -19.35
N ASP A 207 -3.17 1.16 -20.61
CA ASP A 207 -2.58 0.39 -21.71
C ASP A 207 -1.05 0.54 -21.76
N VAL A 208 -0.52 1.64 -21.22
CA VAL A 208 0.90 2.04 -21.33
C VAL A 208 1.44 2.51 -19.98
N ALA A 209 2.75 2.74 -19.88
CA ALA A 209 3.32 3.26 -18.65
C ALA A 209 2.87 4.71 -18.40
N VAL A 210 2.44 5.02 -17.17
CA VAL A 210 2.04 6.39 -16.77
C VAL A 210 2.96 6.88 -15.66
N GLY A 211 3.66 7.99 -15.91
CA GLY A 211 4.48 8.64 -14.89
C GLY A 211 3.62 9.40 -13.89
N VAL A 212 3.87 9.19 -12.60
CA VAL A 212 3.17 9.85 -11.50
C VAL A 212 4.19 10.46 -10.55
N GLY A 213 3.92 11.66 -10.06
CA GLY A 213 4.81 12.30 -9.10
C GLY A 213 4.31 13.66 -8.66
N VAL A 214 5.24 14.49 -8.22
CA VAL A 214 4.96 15.86 -7.79
C VAL A 214 5.71 16.88 -8.62
N ILE A 215 5.12 18.08 -8.75
CA ILE A 215 5.79 19.27 -9.25
C ILE A 215 6.04 20.16 -8.03
N ALA A 216 7.30 20.32 -7.65
CA ALA A 216 7.71 21.15 -6.52
C ALA A 216 7.88 22.60 -6.96
N ASN A 217 7.32 23.54 -6.20
CA ASN A 217 7.34 24.97 -6.54
C ASN A 217 7.94 25.79 -5.39
N ASP A 218 9.03 26.52 -5.68
CA ASP A 218 9.74 27.41 -4.74
C ASP A 218 9.38 28.90 -4.94
N GLY A 219 8.31 29.18 -5.67
CA GLY A 219 7.86 30.54 -6.02
C GLY A 219 8.58 31.16 -7.21
N THR A 220 9.69 30.58 -7.66
CA THR A 220 10.47 31.04 -8.84
C THR A 220 10.50 29.98 -9.93
N GLN A 221 10.63 28.71 -9.56
CA GLN A 221 10.75 27.57 -10.46
C GLN A 221 9.74 26.47 -10.08
N SER A 222 9.30 25.73 -11.10
CA SER A 222 8.54 24.49 -10.95
C SER A 222 9.41 23.33 -11.42
N VAL A 223 9.65 22.35 -10.56
CA VAL A 223 10.52 21.19 -10.85
C VAL A 223 9.69 19.91 -10.78
N TYR A 224 9.71 19.13 -11.87
CA TYR A 224 9.05 17.83 -11.92
C TYR A 224 9.89 16.76 -11.22
N HIS A 225 9.25 16.01 -10.33
CA HIS A 225 9.82 14.83 -9.68
C HIS A 225 8.91 13.63 -9.91
N PRO A 226 9.16 12.83 -10.96
CA PRO A 226 8.55 11.52 -11.12
C PRO A 226 8.89 10.63 -9.92
N VAL A 227 7.88 9.98 -9.34
CA VAL A 227 8.01 9.08 -8.19
C VAL A 227 7.87 7.64 -8.63
N VAL A 228 6.86 7.35 -9.46
CA VAL A 228 6.58 5.99 -9.92
C VAL A 228 6.09 5.99 -11.36
N GLY A 229 6.39 4.92 -12.09
CA GLY A 229 5.74 4.58 -13.36
C GLY A 229 4.69 3.50 -13.11
N LEU A 230 3.41 3.80 -13.36
CA LEU A 230 2.34 2.81 -13.32
C LEU A 230 2.53 1.85 -14.51
N ASN A 231 2.57 0.55 -14.23
CA ASN A 231 2.70 -0.44 -15.28
C ASN A 231 1.34 -0.72 -15.96
N PRO A 232 1.34 -1.09 -17.25
CA PRO A 232 0.14 -1.51 -17.96
C PRO A 232 -0.67 -2.57 -17.20
N THR A 233 -1.99 -2.45 -17.26
CA THR A 233 -2.92 -3.39 -16.63
C THR A 233 -4.27 -3.39 -17.33
N THR A 234 -4.79 -4.59 -17.57
CA THR A 234 -6.11 -4.81 -18.18
C THR A 234 -7.26 -4.75 -17.18
N THR A 235 -6.95 -4.82 -15.88
CA THR A 235 -7.91 -4.69 -14.78
C THR A 235 -7.56 -3.51 -13.90
N TRP A 236 -8.56 -2.96 -13.22
CA TRP A 236 -8.39 -1.91 -12.22
C TRP A 236 -7.51 -2.40 -11.07
N LYS A 237 -6.54 -1.56 -10.68
CA LYS A 237 -5.64 -1.80 -9.54
C LYS A 237 -5.66 -0.61 -8.61
N LYS A 238 -5.61 -0.87 -7.30
CA LYS A 238 -5.33 0.13 -6.27
C LYS A 238 -3.81 0.23 -6.08
N ILE A 239 -3.29 1.44 -5.91
CA ILE A 239 -1.89 1.70 -5.58
C ILE A 239 -1.79 2.73 -4.45
N TYR A 240 -0.71 2.62 -3.68
CA TYR A 240 -0.30 3.55 -2.63
C TYR A 240 1.10 4.05 -2.96
N ILE A 241 1.20 5.33 -3.33
CA ILE A 241 2.43 5.94 -3.83
C ILE A 241 3.01 6.83 -2.74
N ASN A 242 4.24 6.55 -2.33
CA ASN A 242 4.93 7.27 -1.26
C ASN A 242 5.64 8.51 -1.81
N LEU A 243 5.03 9.67 -1.63
CA LEU A 243 5.59 10.96 -2.04
C LEU A 243 6.61 11.51 -1.03
N SER A 244 6.60 10.99 0.20
CA SER A 244 7.37 11.49 1.34
C SER A 244 8.87 11.73 1.06
N PRO A 245 9.61 10.80 0.41
CA PRO A 245 11.04 11.00 0.16
C PRO A 245 11.34 12.18 -0.76
N VAL A 246 10.48 12.41 -1.76
CA VAL A 246 10.64 13.54 -2.69
C VAL A 246 10.24 14.84 -2.01
N VAL A 247 9.06 14.89 -1.39
CA VAL A 247 8.57 16.08 -0.67
C VAL A 247 9.55 16.52 0.41
N SER A 248 10.14 15.58 1.15
CA SER A 248 11.12 15.88 2.21
C SER A 248 12.46 16.38 1.71
N ARG A 249 12.85 16.04 0.47
CA ARG A 249 14.11 16.49 -0.14
C ARG A 249 14.00 17.92 -0.66
N GLU A 250 12.83 18.32 -1.14
CA GLU A 250 12.56 19.64 -1.71
C GLU A 250 12.34 20.72 -0.63
N THR A 251 13.29 20.85 0.30
CA THR A 251 13.21 21.72 1.49
C THR A 251 13.02 23.22 1.21
N SER A 252 13.29 23.68 -0.01
CA SER A 252 13.07 25.07 -0.44
C SER A 252 11.72 25.29 -1.12
N SER A 253 10.99 24.21 -1.42
CA SER A 253 9.68 24.31 -2.08
C SER A 253 8.60 24.65 -1.07
N TYR A 254 7.72 25.59 -1.46
CA TYR A 254 6.60 26.03 -0.64
C TYR A 254 5.34 25.22 -0.90
N SER A 255 5.18 24.68 -2.11
CA SER A 255 3.97 23.95 -2.49
C SER A 255 4.26 22.88 -3.52
N PHE A 256 3.35 21.90 -3.62
CA PHE A 256 3.48 20.76 -4.52
C PHE A 256 2.19 20.56 -5.31
N TYR A 257 2.31 20.32 -6.61
CA TYR A 257 1.21 19.76 -7.41
C TYR A 257 1.41 18.26 -7.56
N VAL A 258 0.33 17.49 -7.68
CA VAL A 258 0.40 16.09 -8.14
C VAL A 258 0.27 16.10 -9.66
N PHE A 259 1.05 15.28 -10.37
CA PHE A 259 0.93 15.17 -11.83
C PHE A 259 0.82 13.72 -12.32
N PHE A 260 0.17 13.56 -13.47
CA PHE A 260 0.16 12.35 -14.28
C PHE A 260 0.68 12.69 -15.67
N ARG A 261 1.59 11.87 -16.20
CA ARG A 261 2.14 12.02 -17.55
C ARG A 261 2.05 10.70 -18.30
N ILE A 262 1.42 10.73 -19.46
CA ILE A 262 1.28 9.59 -20.37
C ILE A 262 1.82 9.98 -21.75
N ASN A 263 2.59 9.08 -22.36
CA ASN A 263 3.09 9.23 -23.72
C ASN A 263 2.62 8.02 -24.53
N LEU A 264 2.22 8.24 -25.78
CA LEU A 264 1.98 7.17 -26.73
C LEU A 264 3.32 6.53 -27.15
N PRO A 265 3.52 5.22 -26.93
CA PRO A 265 4.68 4.52 -27.46
C PRO A 265 4.68 4.47 -28.99
N ASP A 266 5.87 4.48 -29.61
CA ASP A 266 6.02 4.47 -31.07
C ASP A 266 5.38 3.25 -31.78
N ASP A 267 5.12 2.16 -31.05
CA ASP A 267 4.51 0.93 -31.57
C ASP A 267 2.98 0.87 -31.41
N MET A 268 2.35 1.94 -30.91
CA MET A 268 0.91 2.06 -30.72
C MET A 268 0.32 3.24 -31.50
N SER A 269 -0.95 3.12 -31.91
CA SER A 269 -1.69 4.22 -32.53
C SER A 269 -2.62 4.96 -31.56
N VAL A 270 -2.94 4.31 -30.43
CA VAL A 270 -3.80 4.85 -29.37
C VAL A 270 -3.47 4.16 -28.05
N ALA A 271 -3.56 4.87 -26.95
CA ALA A 271 -3.47 4.31 -25.61
C ALA A 271 -4.37 5.08 -24.62
N THR A 272 -4.90 4.36 -23.64
CA THR A 272 -5.79 4.91 -22.62
C THR A 272 -5.17 4.79 -21.22
N PHE A 273 -5.38 5.83 -20.42
CA PHE A 273 -5.21 5.80 -18.98
C PHE A 273 -6.53 6.16 -18.32
N SER A 274 -7.08 5.23 -17.54
CA SER A 274 -8.24 5.44 -16.69
C SER A 274 -7.79 5.51 -15.23
N VAL A 275 -8.34 6.48 -14.51
CA VAL A 275 -8.02 6.73 -13.10
C VAL A 275 -9.30 7.06 -12.34
N ASP A 276 -9.37 6.66 -11.09
CA ASP A 276 -10.49 6.92 -10.22
C ASP A 276 -10.02 6.98 -8.75
N ASN A 277 -10.82 7.57 -7.88
CA ASN A 277 -10.64 7.56 -6.44
C ASN A 277 -9.25 8.04 -5.99
N ILE A 278 -8.80 9.17 -6.54
CA ILE A 278 -7.52 9.79 -6.21
C ILE A 278 -7.62 10.44 -4.83
N LYS A 279 -6.67 10.14 -3.95
CA LYS A 279 -6.56 10.74 -2.61
C LYS A 279 -5.14 11.18 -2.33
N LEU A 280 -4.95 12.45 -1.97
CA LEU A 280 -3.68 12.94 -1.43
C LEU A 280 -3.81 13.07 0.08
N ILE A 281 -3.01 12.30 0.81
CA ILE A 281 -3.16 12.13 2.25
C ILE A 281 -1.83 12.45 2.93
N HIS A 282 -1.88 13.20 4.02
CA HIS A 282 -0.75 13.39 4.92
C HIS A 282 -1.20 13.49 6.38
N VAL A 283 -0.22 13.46 7.30
CA VAL A 283 -0.47 13.73 8.72
C VAL A 283 -0.73 15.23 8.94
N GLN A 284 -1.66 15.56 9.85
CA GLN A 284 -1.85 16.93 10.35
C GLN A 284 -0.58 17.51 11.00
#